data_AF-A0A8B6GTZ6-F1
#
_entry.id   AF-A0A8B6GTZ6-F1
#
_cell.length_a   1.000
_cell.length_b   1.000
_cell.length_c   1.000
_cell.angle_alpha   90.00
_cell.angle_beta   90.00
_cell.angle_gamma   90.00
#
_symmetry.space_group_name_H-M   'P 1'
#
loop_
_entity.id
_entity.type
_entity.pdbx_description
1 polymer ?
#
loop_
_entity_poly.entity_id
_entity_poly.type
_entity_poly.pdbx_seq_one_letter_code
_entity_poly.pdbx_strand_id
1 'polypeptide(L)' 'MQVYLFGATSSPSCAAYALKKTAIDNGALFESEEASTVERNFYVDDLLKSVDTEERAVQLATDS' A
#
# COMPACT_ATOMS: atom_id res chain seq x y z
N MET A 1 18.46 -13.42 5.16
CA MET A 1 17.68 -12.34 4.53
C MET A 1 17.12 -12.86 3.22
N GLN A 2 15.83 -13.19 3.16
CA GLN A 2 15.14 -13.56 1.92
C GLN A 2 14.56 -12.28 1.30
N VAL A 3 15.33 -11.66 0.41
CA VAL A 3 14.85 -10.53 -0.40
C VAL A 3 14.67 -10.99 -1.83
N TYR A 4 13.65 -10.43 -2.49
CA TYR A 4 13.45 -10.67 -3.90
C TYR A 4 14.61 -10.03 -4.69
N LEU A 5 15.08 -10.70 -5.73
CA LEU A 5 16.25 -10.23 -6.49
C LEU A 5 15.92 -8.89 -7.16
N PHE A 6 16.73 -7.87 -6.89
CA PHE A 6 16.58 -6.55 -7.50
C PHE A 6 16.83 -6.66 -9.02
N GLY A 7 15.95 -6.05 -9.84
CA GLY A 7 16.03 -6.13 -11.30
C GLY A 7 15.43 -7.40 -11.93
N ALA A 8 14.90 -8.34 -11.13
CA ALA A 8 14.05 -9.39 -11.70
C ALA A 8 12.72 -8.78 -12.17
N THR A 9 12.32 -9.06 -13.42
CA THR A 9 11.06 -8.56 -14.01
C THR A 9 9.83 -8.89 -13.16
N SER A 10 9.86 -9.97 -12.39
CA SER A 10 8.77 -10.38 -11.50
C SER A 10 8.76 -9.68 -10.13
N SER A 11 9.85 -9.03 -9.74
CA SER A 11 10.00 -8.41 -8.41
C SER A 11 8.89 -7.39 -8.08
N PRO A 12 8.56 -6.43 -8.98
CA PRO A 12 7.45 -5.49 -8.78
C PRO A 12 6.11 -6.19 -8.54
N SER A 13 5.80 -7.19 -9.36
CA SER A 13 4.53 -7.91 -9.30
C SER A 13 4.39 -8.74 -8.03
N CYS A 14 5.48 -9.38 -7.57
CA CYS A 14 5.48 -10.16 -6.33
C CYS A 14 5.31 -9.26 -5.10
N ALA A 15 6.00 -8.12 -5.05
CA ALA A 15 5.87 -7.15 -3.97
C ALA A 15 4.43 -6.59 -3.90
N ALA A 16 3.87 -6.16 -5.03
CA ALA A 16 2.51 -5.65 -5.12
C ALA A 16 1.46 -6.70 -4.71
N TYR A 17 1.63 -7.96 -5.13
CA TYR A 17 0.74 -9.04 -4.72
C TYR A 17 0.79 -9.30 -3.22
N ALA A 18 2.00 -9.40 -2.65
CA ALA A 18 2.17 -9.63 -1.21
C ALA A 18 1.53 -8.50 -0.38
N LEU A 19 1.71 -7.25 -0.81
CA LEU A 19 1.12 -6.09 -0.17
C LEU A 19 -0.43 -6.14 -0.20
N LYS A 20 -1.02 -6.39 -1.37
CA LYS A 20 -2.48 -6.51 -1.53
C LYS A 20 -3.05 -7.68 -0.73
N LYS A 21 -2.38 -8.84 -0.76
CA LYS A 21 -2.80 -10.02 -0.02
C LYS A 21 -2.78 -9.77 1.49
N THR A 22 -1.77 -9.06 1.99
CA THR A 22 -1.67 -8.66 3.39
C THR A 22 -2.81 -7.75 3.83
N ALA A 23 -3.17 -6.76 3.00
CA ALA A 23 -4.31 -5.87 3.28
C ALA A 23 -5.64 -6.63 3.32
N ILE A 24 -5.83 -7.61 2.44
CA ILE A 24 -7.04 -8.48 2.45
C ILE A 24 -7.07 -9.36 3.70
N ASP A 25 -5.97 -10.04 4.00
CA ASP A 25 -5.90 -11.03 5.09
C ASP A 25 -6.06 -10.37 6.47
N ASN A 26 -5.70 -9.08 6.60
CA ASN A 26 -5.83 -8.32 7.83
C ASN A 26 -6.97 -7.29 7.78
N GLY A 27 -7.83 -7.31 6.76
CA GLY A 27 -8.87 -6.28 6.57
C GLY A 27 -9.90 -6.18 7.69
N ALA A 28 -9.96 -7.16 8.60
CA ALA A 28 -10.78 -7.10 9.82
C ALA A 28 -10.14 -6.32 10.98
N LEU A 29 -8.83 -6.04 10.89
CA LEU A 29 -8.03 -5.34 11.92
C LEU A 29 -7.78 -3.87 11.59
N PHE A 30 -8.05 -3.47 10.35
CA PHE A 30 -7.84 -2.12 9.82
C PHE A 30 -9.16 -1.55 9.30
N GLU A 31 -9.29 -0.23 9.19
CA GLU A 31 -10.48 0.35 8.60
C GLU A 31 -10.56 -0.02 7.10
N SER A 32 -11.77 0.02 6.56
CA SER A 32 -11.97 -0.28 5.13
C SER A 32 -11.20 0.70 4.22
N GLU A 33 -10.90 1.89 4.73
CA GLU A 33 -10.23 2.97 4.00
C GLU A 33 -8.75 2.64 3.74
N GLU A 34 -8.01 2.07 4.70
CA GLU A 34 -6.59 1.71 4.50
C GLU A 34 -6.47 0.52 3.57
N ALA A 35 -7.33 -0.51 3.72
CA ALA A 35 -7.33 -1.66 2.84
C ALA A 35 -7.64 -1.27 1.38
N SER A 36 -8.66 -0.41 1.18
CA SER A 36 -8.98 0.13 -0.15
C SER A 36 -7.84 0.99 -0.71
N THR A 37 -7.09 1.68 0.14
CA THR A 37 -5.95 2.49 -0.27
C THR A 37 -4.84 1.62 -0.83
N VAL A 38 -4.48 0.53 -0.14
CA VAL A 38 -3.47 -0.41 -0.61
C VAL A 38 -3.90 -1.09 -1.93
N GLU A 39 -5.19 -1.38 -2.09
CA GLU A 39 -5.68 -2.05 -3.30
C GLU A 39 -5.61 -1.15 -4.55
N ARG A 40 -5.96 0.14 -4.40
CA ARG A 40 -6.25 1.05 -5.53
C ARG A 40 -5.22 2.15 -5.75
N ASN A 41 -4.47 2.53 -4.72
CA ASN A 41 -3.62 3.71 -4.73
C ASN A 41 -2.11 3.37 -4.68
N PHE A 42 -1.76 2.08 -4.74
CA PHE A 42 -0.38 1.61 -4.76
C PHE A 42 0.04 1.18 -6.17
N TYR A 43 1.13 1.76 -6.67
CA TYR A 43 1.75 1.39 -7.94
C TYR A 43 3.22 1.00 -7.74
N VAL A 44 3.48 -0.31 -7.82
CA VAL A 44 4.79 -0.94 -7.54
C VAL A 44 5.28 -0.64 -6.13
N ASP A 45 5.90 0.50 -5.94
CA ASP A 45 6.51 1.01 -4.71
C ASP A 45 5.98 2.40 -4.32
N ASP A 46 5.24 3.08 -5.20
CA ASP A 46 4.65 4.39 -4.95
C ASP A 46 3.22 4.27 -4.37
N LEU A 47 2.99 4.92 -3.24
CA LEU A 47 1.64 5.17 -2.70
C LEU A 47 1.20 6.59 -3.05
N LEU A 48 0.08 6.72 -3.77
CA LEU A 48 -0.50 8.02 -4.07
C LEU A 48 -2.00 8.02 -3.77
N LYS A 49 -2.39 8.67 -2.67
CA LYS A 49 -3.79 8.82 -2.25
C LYS A 49 -4.21 10.28 -2.32
N SER A 50 -5.32 10.55 -3.01
CA SER A 50 -5.98 11.86 -3.02
C SER A 50 -7.05 11.93 -1.93
N VAL A 51 -7.15 13.09 -1.27
CA VAL A 51 -8.17 13.42 -0.27
C VAL A 51 -8.64 14.86 -0.46
N ASP A 52 -9.82 15.18 0.09
CA ASP A 52 -10.53 16.42 -0.22
C ASP A 52 -9.97 17.66 0.50
N THR A 53 -9.21 17.48 1.59
CA THR A 53 -8.67 18.60 2.40
C THR A 53 -7.18 18.45 2.67
N GLU A 54 -6.51 19.60 2.82
CA GLU A 54 -5.09 19.65 3.16
C GLU A 54 -4.84 19.04 4.55
N GLU A 55 -5.70 19.31 5.53
CA GLU A 55 -5.54 18.79 6.89
C GLU A 55 -5.58 17.27 6.93
N ARG A 56 -6.47 16.65 6.14
CA ARG A 56 -6.54 15.18 6.04
C ARG A 56 -5.32 14.63 5.32
N ALA A 57 -4.81 15.33 4.30
CA ALA A 57 -3.59 14.93 3.59
C ALA A 57 -2.37 14.97 4.52
N VAL A 58 -2.23 16.05 5.30
CA VAL A 58 -1.16 16.20 6.30
C VAL A 58 -1.25 15.10 7.35
N GLN A 59 -2.43 14.87 7.93
CA GLN A 59 -2.65 13.78 8.90
C GLN A 59 -2.18 12.43 8.34
N LEU A 60 -2.64 12.06 7.13
CA LEU A 60 -2.25 10.81 6.48
C LEU A 60 -0.75 10.69 6.20
N ALA A 61 -0.08 11.81 5.89
CA ALA A 61 1.36 11.82 5.64
C ALA A 61 2.20 11.77 6.93
N THR A 62 1.62 12.18 8.07
CA THR A 62 2.32 12.25 9.35
C THR A 62 1.97 11.14 10.33
N ASP A 63 0.87 10.40 10.10
CA ASP A 63 0.55 9.19 10.88
C ASP A 63 1.72 8.20 10.77
N SER A 64 2.43 8.04 11.89
CA SER A 64 3.67 7.25 12.03
C SER A 64 3.50 6.17 13.10
#